data_AF-A0A1X2F259-F1
#
_entry.id   AF-A0A1X2F259-F1
#
_cell.length_a   1.000
_cell.length_b   1.000
_cell.length_c   1.000
_cell.angle_alpha   90.00
_cell.angle_beta   90.00
_cell.angle_gamma   90.00
#
_symmetry.space_group_name_H-M   'P 1'
#
loop_
_entity.id
_entity.type
_entity.pdbx_description
1 polymer ?
#
loop_
_entity_poly.entity_id
_entity_poly.type
_entity_poly.pdbx_seq_one_letter_code
_entity_poly.pdbx_strand_id
1 'polypeptide(L)'
;MLGDEIREELSLDYRELPWSPEELAFGYRLTEMQRWYRILIQVDHGPVPAAPDPQLSLVTLVPLSHLLGLPVASIKRSYLCEDGAPLLLRDGRYAR
;
A
#
# COMPACT_ATOMS: atom_id res chain seq x y z
N MET A 1 -5.48 -0.43 11.62
CA MET A 1 -4.69 -1.20 10.64
C MET A 1 -3.51 -1.71 11.45
N LEU A 2 -3.28 -3.03 11.53
CA LEU A 2 -2.35 -3.61 12.52
C LEU A 2 -0.93 -2.99 12.49
N GLY A 3 -0.44 -2.54 11.33
CA GLY A 3 0.88 -1.92 11.24
C GLY A 3 1.00 -0.59 11.98
N ASP A 4 -0.04 0.24 11.97
CA ASP A 4 -0.04 1.53 12.66
C ASP A 4 -0.14 1.35 14.18
N GLU A 5 -0.93 0.36 14.61
CA GLU A 5 -1.04 -0.04 16.02
C GLU A 5 0.32 -0.50 16.56
N ILE A 6 1.09 -1.27 15.78
CA ILE A 6 2.46 -1.67 16.16
C ILE A 6 3.39 -0.45 16.30
N ARG A 7 3.27 0.54 15.42
CA ARG A 7 4.11 1.76 15.49
C ARG A 7 3.78 2.59 16.72
N GLU A 8 2.50 2.73 17.02
CA GLU A 8 2.00 3.42 18.22
C GLU A 8 2.54 2.75 19.50
N GLU A 9 2.44 1.42 19.61
CA GLU A 9 2.98 0.66 20.74
C GLU A 9 4.50 0.87 20.93
N LEU A 10 5.23 1.05 19.83
CA LEU A 10 6.67 1.30 19.84
C LEU A 10 7.04 2.79 19.96
N SER A 11 6.05 3.68 20.10
CA SER A 11 6.25 5.13 20.11
C SER A 11 6.98 5.66 18.87
N LEU A 12 6.77 5.01 17.72
CA LEU A 12 7.27 5.46 16.42
C LEU A 12 6.27 6.42 15.78
N ASP A 13 6.79 7.41 15.07
CA ASP A 13 5.96 8.37 14.34
C ASP A 13 5.04 7.67 13.34
N TYR A 14 3.82 8.18 13.20
CA TYR A 14 2.91 7.78 12.13
C TYR A 14 3.55 8.05 10.76
N ARG A 15 3.39 7.12 9.82
CA ARG A 15 3.85 7.26 8.45
C ARG A 15 2.67 7.11 7.52
N GLU A 16 2.33 8.21 6.86
CA GLU A 16 1.31 8.19 5.82
C GLU A 16 1.81 7.37 4.63
N LEU A 17 0.95 6.49 4.13
CA LEU A 17 1.20 5.74 2.91
C LEU A 17 0.58 6.52 1.75
N PRO A 18 1.37 6.99 0.76
CA PRO A 18 0.82 7.66 -0.40
C PRO A 18 -0.21 6.77 -1.10
N TRP A 19 -1.31 7.35 -1.54
CA TRP A 19 -2.42 6.60 -2.12
C TRP A 19 -2.96 7.21 -3.42
N SER A 20 -2.26 8.20 -3.97
CA SER A 20 -2.68 8.76 -5.26
C SER A 20 -2.58 7.68 -6.36
N PRO A 21 -3.44 7.74 -7.39
CA PRO A 21 -3.37 6.77 -8.50
C PRO A 21 -2.01 6.74 -9.20
N GLU A 22 -1.26 7.85 -9.17
CA GLU A 22 0.07 8.00 -9.77
C GLU A 22 1.17 7.27 -8.98
N GLU A 23 0.92 6.99 -7.71
CA GLU A 23 1.83 6.26 -6.82
C GLU A 23 1.62 4.73 -6.87
N LEU A 24 0.84 4.22 -7.83
CA LEU A 24 0.60 2.79 -7.98
C LEU A 24 1.90 2.03 -8.29
N ALA A 25 2.09 0.87 -7.66
CA ALA A 25 3.28 0.05 -7.87
C ALA A 25 3.39 -0.43 -9.34
N PHE A 26 4.63 -0.54 -9.83
CA PHE A 26 4.91 -1.06 -11.16
C PHE A 26 4.35 -2.47 -11.34
N GLY A 27 3.79 -2.77 -12.51
CA GLY A 27 3.18 -4.07 -12.80
C GLY A 27 1.74 -4.23 -12.28
N TYR A 28 1.16 -3.19 -11.68
CA TYR A 28 -0.24 -3.15 -11.28
C TYR A 28 -1.02 -2.11 -12.08
N ARG A 29 -2.34 -2.32 -12.17
CA ARG A 29 -3.31 -1.36 -12.69
C ARG A 29 -4.57 -1.37 -11.85
N LEU A 30 -5.24 -0.24 -11.79
CA LEU A 30 -6.58 -0.11 -11.22
C LEU A 30 -7.62 -0.14 -12.33
N THR A 31 -8.77 -0.76 -12.09
CA THR A 31 -9.94 -0.56 -12.94
C THR A 31 -10.58 0.79 -12.67
N GLU A 32 -11.43 1.24 -13.61
CA GLU A 32 -12.49 2.17 -13.28
C GLU A 32 -13.41 1.60 -12.20
N MET A 33 -14.18 2.48 -11.56
CA MET A 33 -15.24 2.05 -10.64
C MET A 33 -16.33 1.30 -11.41
N GLN A 34 -16.62 0.06 -11.01
CA GLN A 34 -17.68 -0.76 -11.57
C GLN A 34 -18.53 -1.33 -10.45
N ARG A 35 -19.85 -1.09 -10.51
CA ARG A 35 -20.81 -1.53 -9.48
C ARG A 35 -20.36 -1.17 -8.06
N TRP A 36 -19.78 0.02 -7.89
CA TRP A 36 -19.26 0.55 -6.62
C TRP A 36 -17.93 -0.04 -6.12
N TYR A 37 -17.25 -0.84 -6.95
CA TYR A 37 -15.94 -1.39 -6.63
C TYR A 37 -14.88 -0.97 -7.63
N ARG A 38 -13.65 -0.83 -7.12
CA ARG A 38 -12.42 -0.78 -7.92
C ARG A 38 -11.64 -2.06 -7.70
N ILE A 39 -11.03 -2.59 -8.75
CA ILE A 39 -10.24 -3.81 -8.71
C ILE A 39 -8.78 -3.45 -8.97
N LEU A 40 -7.88 -4.00 -8.16
CA LEU A 40 -6.44 -3.99 -8.41
C LEU A 40 -6.08 -5.24 -9.21
N ILE A 41 -5.40 -5.05 -10.33
CA ILE A 41 -5.01 -6.10 -11.27
C ILE A 41 -3.51 -6.11 -11.40
N GLN A 42 -2.90 -7.27 -11.20
CA GLN A 42 -1.50 -7.51 -11.55
C GLN A 42 -1.44 -7.88 -13.03
N VAL A 43 -0.63 -7.13 -13.82
CA VAL A 43 -0.68 -7.15 -15.29
C VAL A 43 -0.56 -8.56 -15.89
N ASP A 44 0.24 -9.43 -15.28
CA ASP A 44 0.48 -10.79 -15.78
C ASP A 44 -0.27 -11.89 -15.02
N HIS A 45 -0.98 -11.57 -13.92
CA HIS A 45 -1.55 -12.57 -13.01
C HIS A 45 -3.06 -12.38 -12.77
N GLY A 46 -3.63 -11.27 -13.26
CA GLY A 46 -5.06 -11.01 -13.21
C GLY A 46 -5.50 -10.25 -11.95
N PRO A 47 -6.82 -10.25 -11.65
CA PRO A 47 -7.37 -9.51 -10.53
C PRO A 47 -6.89 -10.09 -9.20
N VAL A 48 -6.51 -9.21 -8.27
CA VAL A 48 -5.98 -9.61 -6.96
C VAL A 48 -7.02 -9.29 -5.86
N PRO A 49 -7.20 -8.04 -5.40
CA PRO A 49 -8.32 -7.62 -4.55
C PRO A 49 -9.26 -6.59 -5.20
N ALA A 50 -10.46 -6.44 -4.63
CA ALA A 50 -11.40 -5.37 -4.94
C ALA A 50 -11.74 -4.59 -3.67
N ALA A 51 -11.93 -3.27 -3.79
CA ALA A 51 -12.31 -2.40 -2.69
C ALA A 51 -13.48 -1.49 -3.11
N PRO A 52 -14.46 -1.25 -2.22
CA PRO A 52 -15.56 -0.34 -2.48
C PRO A 52 -15.11 1.11 -2.35
N ASP A 53 -16.00 2.03 -2.76
CA ASP A 53 -15.87 3.48 -2.62
C ASP A 53 -14.72 4.13 -3.43
N PRO A 54 -14.96 5.28 -4.10
CA PRO A 54 -13.94 5.89 -4.95
C PRO A 54 -12.64 6.29 -4.24
N GLN A 55 -12.70 6.74 -2.99
CA GLN A 55 -11.54 7.25 -2.26
C GLN A 55 -10.93 6.17 -1.38
N LEU A 56 -11.75 5.46 -0.61
CA LEU A 56 -11.29 4.37 0.26
C LEU A 56 -10.61 3.26 -0.54
N SER A 57 -11.09 2.98 -1.76
CA SER A 57 -10.41 2.03 -2.64
C SER A 57 -9.00 2.48 -3.03
N LEU A 58 -8.71 3.78 -3.18
CA LEU A 58 -7.34 4.23 -3.42
C LEU A 58 -6.47 4.08 -2.17
N VAL A 59 -6.97 4.55 -1.03
CA VAL A 59 -6.32 4.44 0.28
C VAL A 59 -5.96 2.98 0.61
N THR A 60 -6.75 2.02 0.13
CA THR A 60 -6.51 0.59 0.37
C THR A 60 -5.64 -0.05 -0.71
N LEU A 61 -5.98 0.15 -2.00
CA LEU A 61 -5.41 -0.63 -3.10
C LEU A 61 -4.03 -0.15 -3.53
N VAL A 62 -3.75 1.16 -3.44
CA VAL A 62 -2.43 1.70 -3.83
C VAL A 62 -1.35 1.20 -2.87
N PRO A 63 -1.47 1.35 -1.53
CA PRO A 63 -0.49 0.77 -0.61
C PRO A 63 -0.38 -0.75 -0.72
N LEU A 64 -1.51 -1.44 -0.92
CA LEU A 64 -1.51 -2.89 -1.08
C LEU A 64 -0.72 -3.35 -2.29
N SER A 65 -0.72 -2.59 -3.40
CA SER A 65 0.07 -2.93 -4.59
C SER A 65 1.58 -2.99 -4.30
N HIS A 66 2.11 -2.12 -3.44
CA HIS A 66 3.51 -2.15 -3.00
C HIS A 66 3.79 -3.28 -2.02
N LEU A 67 2.86 -3.52 -1.08
CA LEU A 67 3.00 -4.59 -0.09
C LEU A 67 3.03 -5.98 -0.75
N LEU A 68 2.24 -6.20 -1.80
CA LEU A 68 2.20 -7.48 -2.52
C LEU A 68 3.52 -7.81 -3.25
N GLY A 69 4.34 -6.79 -3.57
CA GLY A 69 5.67 -6.98 -4.14
C GLY A 69 6.76 -7.34 -3.12
N LEU A 70 6.47 -7.27 -1.82
CA LEU A 70 7.44 -7.46 -0.76
C LEU A 70 7.32 -8.82 -0.06
N PRO A 71 8.45 -9.45 0.33
CA PRO A 71 8.42 -10.54 1.28
C PRO A 71 7.77 -10.10 2.60
N VAL A 72 7.02 -10.99 3.25
CA VAL A 72 6.36 -10.70 4.55
C VAL A 72 7.34 -10.16 5.60
N ALA A 73 8.59 -10.65 5.62
CA ALA A 73 9.63 -10.14 6.52
C ALA A 73 9.96 -8.65 6.27
N SER A 74 9.98 -8.23 5.00
CA SER A 74 10.21 -6.83 4.61
C SER A 74 9.03 -5.94 4.97
N ILE A 75 7.80 -6.44 4.85
CA ILE A 75 6.59 -5.72 5.31
C ILE A 75 6.68 -5.46 6.81
N LYS A 76 6.93 -6.50 7.62
CA LYS A 76 7.10 -6.35 9.07
C LYS A 76 8.20 -5.35 9.41
N ARG A 77 9.34 -5.44 8.73
CA ARG A 77 10.47 -4.52 8.94
C ARG A 77 10.09 -3.06 8.66
N SER A 78 9.28 -2.81 7.64
CA SER A 78 8.81 -1.46 7.29
C SER A 78 8.05 -0.81 8.44
N TYR A 79 7.20 -1.56 9.13
CA TYR A 79 6.49 -1.02 10.30
C TYR A 79 7.37 -0.85 11.53
N LEU A 80 8.44 -1.63 11.67
CA LEU A 80 9.39 -1.53 12.79
C LEU A 80 10.50 -0.49 12.59
N CYS A 81 10.70 -0.01 11.36
CA CYS A 81 11.73 0.96 11.04
C CYS A 81 11.21 2.39 11.20
N GLU A 82 12.02 3.28 11.78
CA GLU A 82 11.62 4.66 12.07
C GLU A 82 11.18 5.41 10.80
N ASP A 83 11.91 5.22 9.69
CA ASP A 83 11.63 5.84 8.39
C ASP A 83 10.72 5.02 7.46
N GLY A 84 10.26 3.85 7.90
CA GLY A 84 9.38 2.99 7.09
C GLY A 84 10.11 2.10 6.09
N ALA A 85 11.44 2.05 6.10
CA ALA A 85 12.20 1.22 5.17
C ALA A 85 12.01 -0.29 5.42
N PRO A 86 11.95 -1.13 4.37
CA PRO A 86 12.23 -0.81 2.97
C PRO A 86 11.03 -0.29 2.16
N LEU A 87 9.81 -0.25 2.70
CA LEU A 87 8.63 0.18 1.94
C LEU A 87 8.69 1.66 1.55
N LEU A 88 9.10 2.50 2.50
CA LEU A 88 9.19 3.95 2.31
C LEU A 88 10.63 4.42 2.29
N LEU A 89 10.86 5.47 1.51
CA LEU A 89 12.01 6.37 1.65
C LEU A 89 11.77 7.33 2.81
N ARG A 90 12.84 7.96 3.31
CA ARG A 90 12.77 8.93 4.40
C ARG A 90 11.85 10.13 4.14
N ASP A 91 11.60 10.45 2.88
CA ASP A 91 10.70 11.52 2.46
C ASP A 91 9.23 11.08 2.33
N GLY A 92 8.91 9.83 2.69
CA GLY A 92 7.55 9.29 2.71
C GLY A 92 7.06 8.72 1.37
N ARG A 93 7.88 8.76 0.31
CA ARG A 93 7.55 8.12 -0.97
C ARG A 93 7.84 6.63 -0.93
N TYR A 94 7.16 5.86 -1.75
CA TYR A 94 7.49 4.43 -1.90
C TYR A 94 8.90 4.24 -2.46
N ALA A 95 9.62 3.27 -1.90
CA ALA A 95 10.84 2.77 -2.51
C ALA A 95 10.49 1.98 -3.78
N ARG A 96 11.26 2.19 -4.85
CA ARG A 96 11.07 1.51 -6.14
C ARG A 96 11.60 0.09 -6.14
#